data_AF-E3ZTI9-F1
#
_entry.id   AF-E3ZTI9-F1
#
_cell.length_a   1.000
_cell.length_b   1.000
_cell.length_c   1.000
_cell.angle_alpha   90.00
_cell.angle_beta   90.00
_cell.angle_gamma   90.00
#
_symmetry.space_group_name_H-M   'P 1'
#
loop_
_entity.id
_entity.type
_entity.pdbx_description
1 polymer ?
#
loop_
_entity_poly.entity_id
_entity_poly.type
_entity_poly.pdbx_seq_one_letter_code
_entity_poly.pdbx_strand_id
1 'polypeptide(L)'
;DLNIPVIAYGLKNDFRNELFEGSKYLLLYADKLEEMKTICWFCAKKATMVLRVDDKGKPVYTGEQIMIGGNDHYYPVCRKCHAHPPIK
;
A
#
# COMPACT_ATOMS: atom_id res chain seq x y z
N ASP A 1 -15.32 -19.81 22.54
CA ASP A 1 -14.56 -19.55 21.30
C ASP A 1 -14.43 -20.79 20.44
N LEU A 2 -14.30 -20.60 19.12
CA LEU A 2 -14.22 -21.68 18.14
C LEU A 2 -12.82 -22.33 18.07
N ASN A 3 -11.79 -21.71 18.66
CA ASN A 3 -10.39 -22.16 18.67
C ASN A 3 -9.82 -22.51 17.28
N ILE A 4 -10.18 -21.70 16.28
CA ILE A 4 -9.74 -21.88 14.89
C ILE A 4 -8.66 -20.85 14.57
N PRO A 5 -7.45 -21.26 14.14
CA PRO A 5 -6.43 -20.32 13.68
C PRO A 5 -6.87 -19.70 12.33
N VAL A 6 -6.81 -18.37 12.24
CA VAL A 6 -7.14 -17.62 11.02
C VAL A 6 -5.90 -16.89 10.55
N ILE A 7 -5.60 -17.01 9.25
CA ILE A 7 -4.53 -16.26 8.60
C ILE A 7 -5.16 -15.42 7.49
N ALA A 8 -4.87 -14.13 7.49
CA ALA A 8 -5.30 -13.19 6.46
C ALA A 8 -4.10 -12.45 5.86
N TYR A 9 -4.18 -12.15 4.57
CA TYR A 9 -3.16 -11.40 3.84
C TYR A 9 -3.85 -10.35 2.96
N GLY A 10 -3.25 -9.18 2.85
CA GLY A 10 -3.80 -8.11 2.03
C GLY A 10 -3.03 -6.80 2.16
N LEU A 11 -3.47 -5.80 1.41
CA LEU A 11 -2.93 -4.45 1.48
C LEU A 11 -3.42 -3.76 2.75
N LYS A 12 -2.48 -3.17 3.51
CA LYS A 12 -2.78 -2.40 4.71
C LYS A 12 -3.45 -1.07 4.37
N ASN A 13 -2.83 -0.32 3.47
CA ASN A 13 -3.21 1.04 3.11
C ASN A 13 -3.31 1.21 1.60
N ASP A 14 -4.14 2.17 1.19
CA ASP A 14 -4.32 2.55 -0.20
C ASP A 14 -3.21 3.50 -0.70
N PHE A 15 -3.38 3.99 -1.92
CA PHE A 15 -2.46 4.90 -2.58
C PHE A 15 -2.40 6.30 -1.95
N ARG A 16 -3.41 6.68 -1.17
CA ARG A 16 -3.47 7.93 -0.39
C ARG A 16 -2.86 7.76 0.99
N ASN A 17 -2.37 6.55 1.29
CA ASN A 17 -1.85 6.16 2.59
C ASN A 17 -2.94 6.15 3.69
N GLU A 18 -4.18 5.84 3.32
CA GLU A 18 -5.29 5.57 4.24
C GLU A 18 -5.47 4.06 4.41
N LEU A 19 -5.85 3.59 5.60
CA LEU A 19 -6.12 2.17 5.82
C LEU A 19 -7.35 1.72 5.03
N PHE A 20 -7.26 0.54 4.42
CA PHE A 20 -8.47 -0.13 3.95
C PHE A 20 -9.36 -0.47 5.16
N GLU A 21 -10.68 -0.33 5.00
CA GLU A 21 -11.64 -0.54 6.10
C GLU A 21 -11.48 -1.92 6.76
N GLY A 22 -11.47 -3.00 5.97
CA GLY A 22 -11.24 -4.35 6.48
C GLY A 22 -9.87 -4.50 7.15
N SER A 23 -8.82 -3.92 6.55
CA SER A 23 -7.47 -3.95 7.10
C SER A 23 -7.37 -3.21 8.44
N LYS A 24 -8.13 -2.12 8.64
CA LYS A 24 -8.19 -1.41 9.92
C LYS A 24 -8.65 -2.32 11.06
N TYR A 25 -9.70 -3.12 10.82
CA TYR A 25 -10.18 -4.07 11.81
C TYR A 25 -9.25 -5.26 11.99
N LEU A 26 -8.69 -5.81 10.90
CA LEU A 26 -7.70 -6.89 10.99
C LEU A 26 -6.48 -6.48 11.81
N LEU A 27 -5.97 -5.26 11.62
CA LEU A 27 -4.85 -4.74 12.41
C LEU A 27 -5.20 -4.53 13.89
N LEU A 28 -6.45 -4.20 14.20
CA LEU A 28 -6.91 -3.98 15.57
C LEU A 28 -7.06 -5.29 16.34
N TYR A 29 -7.52 -6.36 15.69
CA TYR A 29 -7.85 -7.63 16.32
C TYR A 29 -6.76 -8.71 16.20
N ALA A 30 -5.78 -8.54 15.30
CA ALA A 30 -4.78 -9.59 15.07
C ALA A 30 -3.83 -9.77 16.26
N ASP A 31 -3.69 -11.01 16.73
CA ASP A 31 -2.70 -11.39 17.74
C ASP A 31 -1.26 -11.27 17.22
N LYS A 32 -1.07 -11.48 15.91
CA LYS A 32 0.23 -11.42 15.24
C LYS A 32 0.15 -10.65 13.93
N LEU A 33 1.08 -9.72 13.73
CA LEU A 33 1.23 -8.95 12.50
C LEU A 33 2.60 -9.22 11.88
N GLU A 34 2.59 -9.67 10.63
CA GLU A 34 3.80 -9.83 9.82
C GLU A 34 3.72 -8.91 8.60
N GLU A 35 4.70 -8.01 8.48
CA GLU A 35 4.78 -7.09 7.34
C GLU A 35 5.69 -7.67 6.26
N MET A 36 5.12 -7.85 5.06
CA MET A 36 5.89 -8.23 3.87
C MET A 36 6.81 -7.06 3.47
N LYS A 37 8.12 -7.30 3.53
CA LYS A 37 9.13 -6.29 3.21
C LYS A 37 9.34 -6.22 1.70
N THR A 38 9.29 -5.02 1.16
CA THR A 38 9.68 -4.71 -0.21
C THR A 38 10.66 -3.54 -0.24
N ILE A 39 11.31 -3.32 -1.37
CA ILE A 39 12.26 -2.22 -1.56
C ILE A 39 11.57 -1.10 -2.33
N CYS A 40 11.78 0.13 -1.87
CA CYS A 40 11.32 1.34 -2.55
C CYS A 40 11.94 1.40 -3.94
N TRP A 41 11.06 1.57 -4.93
CA TRP A 41 11.46 1.68 -6.34
C TRP A 41 12.51 2.76 -6.61
N PHE A 42 12.57 3.81 -5.79
CA PHE A 42 13.35 5.01 -6.06
C PHE A 42 14.59 5.24 -5.19
N CYS A 43 14.72 4.58 -4.02
CA CYS A 43 15.82 4.92 -3.09
C CYS A 43 16.36 3.77 -2.23
N ALA A 44 16.09 2.51 -2.61
CA ALA A 44 16.59 1.31 -1.93
C ALA A 44 16.20 1.14 -0.43
N LYS A 45 15.46 2.10 0.14
CA LYS A 45 14.88 1.98 1.49
C LYS A 45 13.69 1.03 1.49
N LYS A 46 13.31 0.52 2.65
CA LYS A 46 12.07 -0.25 2.83
C LYS A 46 10.85 0.51 2.27
N ALA A 47 10.09 -0.13 1.39
CA ALA A 47 8.81 0.36 0.93
C ALA A 47 7.73 0.06 1.97
N THR A 48 6.88 1.04 2.21
CA THR A 48 5.79 0.99 3.20
C THR A 48 4.50 1.60 2.67
N MET A 49 4.53 2.17 1.46
CA MET A 49 3.42 2.87 0.83
C MET A 49 3.31 2.45 -0.64
N VAL A 50 2.14 2.66 -1.22
CA VAL A 50 1.88 2.45 -2.63
C VAL A 50 1.69 3.83 -3.26
N LEU A 51 2.48 4.14 -4.29
CA LEU A 51 2.29 5.33 -5.11
C LEU A 51 1.46 4.93 -6.34
N ARG A 52 0.37 5.65 -6.60
CA ARG A 52 -0.37 5.54 -7.87
C ARG A 52 0.10 6.63 -8.83
N VAL A 53 0.24 6.28 -10.10
CA VAL A 53 0.48 7.23 -11.19
C VAL A 53 -0.63 7.18 -12.24
N ASP A 54 -0.84 8.25 -12.98
CA ASP A 54 -1.72 8.29 -14.15
C ASP A 54 -1.01 7.77 -15.42
N ASP A 55 -1.71 7.72 -16.54
CA ASP A 55 -1.16 7.29 -17.84
C ASP A 55 0.00 8.17 -18.34
N LYS A 56 0.19 9.36 -17.77
CA LYS A 56 1.29 10.29 -18.08
C LYS A 56 2.45 10.14 -17.09
N GLY A 57 2.37 9.18 -16.16
CA GLY A 57 3.37 8.94 -15.12
C GLY A 57 3.30 9.91 -13.94
N LYS A 58 2.26 10.76 -13.85
CA LYS A 58 2.15 11.75 -12.78
C LYS A 58 1.57 11.13 -11.52
N PRO A 59 2.10 11.44 -10.33
CA PRO A 59 1.54 11.00 -9.05
C PRO A 59 0.07 11.40 -8.87
N VAL A 60 -0.73 10.44 -8.42
CA VAL A 60 -2.15 10.64 -8.11
C VAL A 60 -2.36 10.43 -6.61
N TYR A 61 -3.02 11.39 -5.95
CA TYR A 61 -3.34 11.35 -4.50
C TYR A 61 -4.84 11.51 -4.21
N THR A 62 -5.66 11.56 -5.24
CA THR A 62 -7.12 11.70 -5.15
C THR A 62 -7.80 10.72 -6.12
N GLY A 63 -9.11 10.57 -5.98
CA GLY A 63 -9.92 9.67 -6.81
C GLY A 63 -10.25 8.35 -6.14
N GLU A 64 -10.92 7.49 -6.90
CA GLU A 64 -11.48 6.23 -6.40
C GLU A 64 -10.38 5.27 -5.93
N GLN A 65 -10.62 4.64 -4.77
CA GLN A 65 -9.67 3.74 -4.14
C GLN A 65 -9.43 2.48 -4.99
N ILE A 66 -10.46 1.99 -5.69
CA ILE A 66 -10.43 0.77 -6.49
C ILE A 66 -10.28 1.12 -7.96
N MET A 67 -9.25 0.57 -8.59
CA MET A 67 -9.07 0.56 -10.04
C MET A 67 -8.66 -0.85 -10.45
N ILE A 68 -9.45 -1.48 -11.32
CA ILE A 68 -9.20 -2.84 -11.82
C ILE A 68 -8.40 -2.71 -13.12
N GLY A 69 -7.19 -3.28 -13.16
CA GLY A 69 -6.22 -3.10 -14.24
C GLY A 69 -5.27 -1.92 -13.98
N GLY A 70 -4.03 -2.03 -14.48
CA GLY A 70 -2.99 -0.99 -14.30
C GLY A 70 -1.83 -1.37 -13.37
N ASN A 71 -1.23 -2.56 -13.53
CA ASN A 71 0.01 -2.90 -12.79
C ASN A 71 1.13 -1.89 -13.06
N ASP A 72 1.13 -1.26 -14.23
CA ASP A 72 2.08 -0.24 -14.64
C ASP A 72 1.85 1.11 -13.93
N HIS A 73 0.79 1.22 -13.13
CA HIS A 73 0.36 2.45 -12.45
C HIS A 73 0.69 2.48 -10.96
N TYR A 74 1.33 1.43 -10.42
CA TYR A 74 1.61 1.34 -8.98
C TYR A 74 3.08 1.04 -8.66
N TYR A 75 3.66 1.89 -7.81
CA TYR A 75 5.03 1.71 -7.32
C TYR A 75 5.06 1.47 -5.80
N PRO A 76 5.71 0.39 -5.32
CA PRO A 76 6.03 0.27 -3.90
C PRO A 76 7.13 1.27 -3.54
N VAL A 77 6.84 2.16 -2.59
CA VAL A 77 7.73 3.28 -2.24
C VAL A 77 7.85 3.45 -0.73
N CYS A 78 8.93 4.11 -0.30
CA CYS A 78 9.06 4.60 1.07
C CYS A 78 8.23 5.88 1.25
N ARG A 79 7.94 6.24 2.50
CA ARG A 79 7.20 7.47 2.84
C ARG A 79 7.73 8.74 2.17
N LYS A 80 9.06 8.89 2.06
CA LYS A 80 9.68 10.08 1.44
C LYS A 80 9.36 10.14 -0.05
N CYS A 81 9.51 9.03 -0.76
CA CYS A 81 9.27 8.95 -2.20
C CYS A 81 7.77 8.89 -2.53
N HIS A 82 6.90 8.55 -1.58
CA HIS A 82 5.46 8.73 -1.74
C HIS A 82 5.08 10.22 -1.79
N ALA A 83 5.62 11.04 -0.88
CA ALA A 83 5.34 12.49 -0.84
C ALA A 83 6.12 13.30 -1.89
N HIS A 84 7.33 12.87 -2.24
CA HIS A 84 8.21 13.54 -3.19
C HIS A 84 8.83 12.50 -4.15
N PRO A 85 8.03 11.92 -5.05
CA PRO A 85 8.51 10.95 -6.01
C PRO A 85 9.45 11.63 -7.02
N PRO A 86 10.59 11.01 -7.38
CA PRO A 86 11.51 11.56 -8.38
C PRO A 86 11.01 11.28 -9.81
N ILE A 87 9.75 11.61 -10.08
CA ILE A 87 9.08 11.43 -11.37
C ILE A 87 8.75 12.83 -11.92
N LYS A 88 8.98 13.06 -13.21
CA LYS A 88 8.82 14.38 -13.85
C LYS A 88 7.38 14.67 -14.25
#